data_AF-A0A1U7ZHX9-F1
#
_entry.id   AF-A0A1U7ZHX9-F1
#
_cell.length_a   1.000
_cell.length_b   1.000
_cell.length_c   1.000
_cell.angle_alpha   90.00
_cell.angle_beta   90.00
_cell.angle_gamma   90.00
#
_symmetry.space_group_name_H-M   'P 1'
#
loop_
_entity.id
_entity.type
_entity.pdbx_description
1 polymer ?
#
loop_
_entity_poly.entity_id
_entity_poly.type
_entity_poly.pdbx_seq_one_letter_code
_entity_poly.pdbx_strand_id
1 'polypeptide(L)'
;MADKKKRRRADPSSDDEEDYGGGGRKPLPFKKRLKADSVILSELKDLTDSFRSSSTSEKTLTLSDLDLSSTCREVCDLDLSSVQDTIERLILRVAQSILSGNGFAFDVPARGNANQLYVPELDRIVLKDKTSLRPYSNASTVRKTTITARILQLVHQLCIKSIHVTKRDLFYTDVKLFQDQTQSDAVLDDVACMLGCTRSSLNVIAAEKGVVVGRLIFSDNGDMIDCTKMGMGGKAIPPNIDRVGDMQSDALFILLVEKDAAYIRLAEDRFYNRFPCIIVTAKGQPDVATRLFLRKMKMELKLPVLALVDSDPYGLKILSVYGCGSKNMSYDSANLTTPDIKWLGIRPSDLDKYKIPEQCRLPMTEQDIKTGKDLLEEDFVKKNPGWVEELTLMVKTKQKAEIQALSSFGFQYLSEVYLPLKLQQKDWL
;
A
#
# COMPACT_ATOMS: atom_id res chain seq x y z
N MET A 1 61.88 41.94 42.87
CA MET A 1 61.15 42.11 44.14
C MET A 1 59.66 41.91 43.87
N ALA A 2 59.01 40.98 44.60
CA ALA A 2 57.55 40.88 44.85
C ALA A 2 56.60 40.79 43.62
N ASP A 3 55.47 40.08 43.61
CA ASP A 3 54.67 39.46 44.66
C ASP A 3 53.57 38.56 44.02
N LYS A 4 53.18 37.49 44.74
CA LYS A 4 51.82 36.87 44.88
C LYS A 4 51.03 36.42 43.62
N LYS A 5 50.35 35.26 43.58
CA LYS A 5 49.52 34.64 44.64
C LYS A 5 49.09 33.19 44.27
N LYS A 6 49.01 32.36 45.31
CA LYS A 6 48.56 30.95 45.42
C LYS A 6 47.12 30.67 44.94
N ARG A 7 46.82 29.41 44.56
CA ARG A 7 45.91 28.50 45.31
C ARG A 7 45.95 27.02 44.83
N ARG A 8 45.81 26.11 45.81
CA ARG A 8 45.93 24.64 45.78
C ARG A 8 44.57 23.95 45.53
N ARG A 9 44.62 22.80 44.83
CA ARG A 9 43.92 21.49 44.92
C ARG A 9 42.42 21.37 45.27
N ALA A 10 41.73 20.49 44.53
CA ALA A 10 41.08 19.28 45.07
C ALA A 10 40.77 18.25 43.95
N ASP A 11 41.27 17.01 44.10
CA ASP A 11 40.68 15.79 43.52
C ASP A 11 39.43 15.39 44.32
N PRO A 12 38.57 14.51 43.79
CA PRO A 12 38.51 13.18 44.40
C PRO A 12 38.37 12.00 43.42
N SER A 13 39.14 10.95 43.73
CA SER A 13 38.87 9.48 43.65
C SER A 13 38.06 8.94 42.47
N SER A 14 38.61 8.10 41.58
CA SER A 14 39.05 6.71 41.78
C SER A 14 37.99 5.83 42.46
N ASP A 15 37.13 5.20 41.65
CA ASP A 15 36.73 3.80 41.79
C ASP A 15 36.25 3.29 40.42
N ASP A 16 36.63 2.05 40.12
CA ASP A 16 36.16 1.16 39.05
C ASP A 16 36.92 1.16 37.71
N GLU A 17 38.16 0.63 37.75
CA GLU A 17 38.69 -0.22 36.68
C GLU A 17 38.23 -1.69 36.86
N GLU A 18 38.07 -2.36 35.72
CA GLU A 18 37.93 -3.82 35.48
C GLU A 18 36.57 -4.52 35.73
N ASP A 19 35.86 -4.78 34.61
CA ASP A 19 35.53 -6.17 34.27
C ASP A 19 35.42 -6.35 32.73
N TYR A 20 36.53 -6.77 32.11
CA TYR A 20 36.58 -7.31 30.75
C TYR A 20 36.42 -8.83 30.86
N GLY A 21 35.19 -9.34 30.83
CA GLY A 21 34.99 -10.78 31.09
C GLY A 21 33.57 -11.34 30.99
N GLY A 22 32.83 -11.12 29.90
CA GLY A 22 31.62 -11.90 29.66
C GLY A 22 30.72 -11.37 28.54
N GLY A 23 30.42 -12.19 27.54
CA GLY A 23 29.51 -11.89 26.42
C GLY A 23 28.03 -11.76 26.83
N GLY A 24 27.72 -10.88 27.77
CA GLY A 24 26.35 -10.53 28.16
C GLY A 24 25.76 -9.54 27.16
N ARG A 25 24.79 -9.97 26.35
CA ARG A 25 23.95 -9.06 25.54
C ARG A 25 23.40 -7.95 26.46
N LYS A 26 23.69 -6.67 26.16
CA LYS A 26 23.02 -5.53 26.82
C LYS A 26 21.51 -5.78 26.78
N PRO A 27 20.79 -5.69 27.91
CA PRO A 27 19.36 -5.95 27.94
C PRO A 27 18.64 -4.94 27.04
N LEU A 28 17.85 -5.45 26.09
CA LEU A 28 17.04 -4.60 25.21
C LEU A 28 16.12 -3.72 26.08
N PRO A 29 16.07 -2.39 25.84
CA PRO A 29 15.16 -1.49 26.55
C PRO A 29 13.71 -1.99 26.47
N PHE A 30 12.88 -1.71 27.48
CA PHE A 30 11.46 -2.12 27.53
C PHE A 30 11.15 -3.63 27.51
N LYS A 31 12.12 -4.52 27.28
CA LYS A 31 11.90 -5.98 27.27
C LYS A 31 11.28 -6.52 28.54
N LYS A 32 11.58 -5.91 29.71
CA LYS A 32 11.00 -6.27 31.01
C LYS A 32 9.49 -6.00 31.13
N ARG A 33 8.88 -5.23 30.22
CA ARG A 33 7.44 -4.92 30.21
C ARG A 33 6.60 -5.92 29.40
N LEU A 34 7.24 -6.84 28.70
CA LEU A 34 6.55 -7.86 27.91
C LEU A 34 5.99 -8.94 28.83
N LYS A 35 4.71 -9.25 28.63
CA LYS A 35 4.09 -10.47 29.16
C LYS A 35 4.65 -11.69 28.39
N ALA A 36 4.38 -12.88 28.91
CA ALA A 36 4.67 -14.11 28.19
C ALA A 36 3.94 -14.15 26.85
N ASP A 37 4.60 -14.67 25.81
CA ASP A 37 4.06 -14.74 24.44
C ASP A 37 2.70 -15.45 24.39
N SER A 38 2.46 -16.44 25.26
CA SER A 38 1.18 -17.15 25.38
C SER A 38 0.00 -16.24 25.71
N VAL A 39 0.21 -15.21 26.53
CA VAL A 39 -0.83 -14.24 26.90
C VAL A 39 -1.15 -13.33 25.72
N ILE A 40 -0.11 -12.85 25.03
CA ILE A 40 -0.26 -12.01 23.83
C ILE A 40 -0.99 -12.80 22.73
N LEU A 41 -0.66 -14.08 22.54
CA LEU A 41 -1.33 -14.95 21.58
C LEU A 41 -2.80 -15.18 21.91
N SER A 42 -3.17 -15.29 23.19
CA SER A 42 -4.58 -15.36 23.59
C SER A 42 -5.32 -14.07 23.23
N GLU A 43 -4.74 -12.92 23.58
CA GLU A 43 -5.33 -11.61 23.29
C GLU A 43 -5.48 -11.36 21.76
N LEU A 44 -4.56 -11.91 20.95
CA LEU A 44 -4.63 -11.88 19.49
C LEU A 44 -5.70 -12.81 18.92
N LYS A 45 -5.86 -14.02 19.46
CA LYS A 45 -6.93 -14.93 19.07
C LYS A 45 -8.31 -14.31 19.29
N ASP A 46 -8.51 -13.71 20.46
CA ASP A 46 -9.76 -13.00 20.78
C ASP A 46 -10.05 -11.88 19.77
N LEU A 47 -9.00 -11.17 19.32
CA LEU A 47 -9.12 -10.13 18.30
C LEU A 47 -9.47 -10.71 16.93
N THR A 48 -8.82 -11.80 16.52
CA THR A 48 -9.11 -12.49 15.25
C THR A 48 -10.54 -13.02 15.25
N ASP A 49 -11.01 -13.59 16.37
CA ASP A 49 -12.37 -14.13 16.49
C ASP A 49 -13.43 -13.01 16.52
N SER A 50 -13.12 -11.88 17.19
CA SER A 50 -13.95 -10.68 17.11
C SER A 50 -14.01 -10.13 15.67
N PHE A 51 -12.89 -10.14 14.94
CA PHE A 51 -12.85 -9.70 13.55
C PHE A 51 -13.64 -10.64 12.62
N ARG A 52 -13.50 -11.96 12.81
CA ARG A 52 -14.25 -12.99 12.06
C ARG A 52 -15.75 -12.90 12.28
N SER A 53 -16.19 -12.60 13.51
CA SER A 53 -17.62 -12.42 13.82
C SER A 53 -18.19 -11.13 13.24
N SER A 54 -17.47 -10.00 13.32
CA SER A 54 -17.90 -8.73 12.70
C SER A 54 -17.94 -8.80 11.17
N SER A 55 -16.95 -9.44 10.53
CA SER A 55 -16.88 -9.57 9.07
C SER A 55 -17.96 -10.48 8.46
N THR A 56 -18.66 -11.30 9.26
CA THR A 56 -19.86 -12.03 8.82
C THR A 56 -21.10 -11.15 8.68
N SER A 57 -21.14 -9.98 9.35
CA SER A 57 -22.28 -9.06 9.35
C SER A 57 -22.08 -7.83 8.48
N GLU A 58 -20.84 -7.44 8.19
CA GLU A 58 -20.51 -6.33 7.28
C GLU A 58 -20.62 -6.79 5.81
N LYS A 59 -21.81 -6.67 5.22
CA LYS A 59 -21.90 -6.58 3.76
C LYS A 59 -21.06 -5.37 3.35
N THR A 60 -20.06 -5.58 2.49
CA THR A 60 -19.33 -4.47 1.87
C THR A 60 -20.36 -3.62 1.14
N LEU A 61 -20.70 -2.45 1.71
CA LEU A 61 -21.63 -1.51 1.08
C LEU A 61 -21.13 -1.25 -0.35
N THR A 62 -22.00 -1.42 -1.32
CA THR A 62 -21.71 -1.13 -2.72
C THR A 62 -22.22 0.27 -3.07
N LEU A 63 -21.71 0.88 -4.13
CA LEU A 63 -22.26 2.15 -4.61
C LEU A 63 -23.73 2.04 -5.02
N SER A 64 -24.18 0.83 -5.36
CA SER A 64 -25.58 0.48 -5.60
C SER A 64 -26.43 0.60 -4.33
N ASP A 65 -25.89 0.27 -3.16
CA ASP A 65 -26.58 0.37 -1.87
C ASP A 65 -26.72 1.82 -1.37
N LEU A 66 -25.93 2.75 -1.94
CA LEU A 66 -25.91 4.18 -1.58
C LEU A 66 -26.62 5.07 -2.60
N ASP A 67 -27.32 4.50 -3.60
CA ASP A 67 -27.93 5.24 -4.73
C ASP A 67 -26.96 6.15 -5.51
N LEU A 68 -25.64 5.89 -5.41
CA LEU A 68 -24.59 6.67 -6.07
C LEU A 68 -24.19 6.09 -7.43
N SER A 69 -24.74 4.94 -7.83
CA SER A 69 -24.42 4.23 -9.09
C SER A 69 -24.67 5.07 -10.35
N SER A 70 -25.59 6.04 -10.31
CA SER A 70 -25.87 6.95 -11.44
C SER A 70 -24.96 8.17 -11.50
N THR A 71 -24.21 8.46 -10.42
CA THR A 71 -23.38 9.68 -10.28
C THR A 71 -21.89 9.35 -10.32
N CYS A 72 -21.54 8.11 -9.98
CA CYS A 72 -20.19 7.62 -9.85
C CYS A 72 -19.93 6.46 -10.81
N ARG A 73 -18.76 6.47 -11.44
CA ARG A 73 -18.33 5.42 -12.36
C ARG A 73 -17.40 4.46 -11.62
N GLU A 74 -17.81 3.20 -11.56
CA GLU A 74 -17.05 2.10 -10.98
C GLU A 74 -16.66 1.14 -12.12
N VAL A 75 -15.46 0.57 -12.05
CA VAL A 75 -15.04 -0.47 -13.00
C VAL A 75 -15.28 -1.85 -12.42
N CYS A 76 -15.68 -2.78 -13.28
CA CYS A 76 -15.91 -4.17 -12.93
C CYS A 76 -14.83 -5.06 -13.53
N ASP A 77 -14.57 -6.21 -12.93
CA ASP A 77 -13.79 -7.26 -13.58
C ASP A 77 -14.64 -7.85 -14.72
N LEU A 78 -14.19 -7.61 -15.95
CA LEU A 78 -14.81 -8.16 -17.17
C LEU A 78 -14.00 -9.35 -17.67
N ASP A 79 -14.70 -10.34 -18.21
CA ASP A 79 -14.10 -11.44 -18.95
C ASP A 79 -13.59 -10.98 -20.32
N LEU A 80 -12.67 -11.75 -20.91
CA LEU A 80 -12.01 -11.40 -22.17
C LEU A 80 -13.02 -11.20 -23.33
N SER A 81 -14.12 -11.97 -23.33
CA SER A 81 -15.15 -11.84 -24.35
C SER A 81 -15.92 -10.53 -24.20
N SER A 82 -16.29 -10.15 -22.97
CA SER A 82 -16.97 -8.86 -22.73
C SER A 82 -16.08 -7.66 -23.03
N VAL A 83 -14.78 -7.73 -22.69
CA VAL A 83 -13.82 -6.67 -23.05
C VAL A 83 -13.74 -6.52 -24.57
N GLN A 84 -13.61 -7.65 -25.29
CA GLN A 84 -13.56 -7.65 -26.75
C GLN A 84 -14.81 -7.03 -27.37
N ASP A 85 -16.00 -7.48 -26.96
CA ASP A 85 -17.27 -6.98 -27.49
C ASP A 85 -17.45 -5.48 -27.19
N THR A 86 -17.03 -5.02 -26.00
CA THR A 86 -17.08 -3.60 -25.65
C THR A 86 -16.16 -2.76 -26.54
N ILE A 87 -14.95 -3.25 -26.84
CA ILE A 87 -14.03 -2.59 -27.78
C ILE A 87 -14.62 -2.55 -29.19
N GLU A 88 -15.18 -3.65 -29.67
CA GLU A 88 -15.78 -3.74 -31.00
C GLU A 88 -16.97 -2.80 -31.14
N ARG A 89 -17.87 -2.75 -30.15
CA ARG A 89 -18.99 -1.80 -30.10
C ARG A 89 -18.52 -0.34 -30.10
N LEU A 90 -17.45 -0.02 -29.36
CA LEU A 90 -16.87 1.32 -29.35
C LEU A 90 -16.33 1.72 -30.72
N ILE A 91 -15.59 0.82 -31.38
CA ILE A 91 -15.01 1.07 -32.72
C ILE A 91 -16.10 1.15 -33.79
N LEU A 92 -17.16 0.33 -33.71
CA LEU A 92 -18.31 0.43 -34.61
C LEU A 92 -19.01 1.79 -34.49
N ARG A 93 -19.21 2.29 -33.27
CA ARG A 93 -19.78 3.64 -33.04
C ARG A 93 -18.91 4.74 -33.64
N VAL A 94 -17.60 4.62 -33.48
CA VAL A 94 -16.63 5.54 -34.10
C VAL A 94 -16.72 5.48 -35.62
N ALA A 95 -16.76 4.29 -36.21
CA ALA A 95 -16.85 4.11 -37.66
C ALA A 95 -18.15 4.73 -38.23
N GLN A 96 -19.27 4.52 -37.54
CA GLN A 96 -20.55 5.16 -37.89
C GLN A 96 -20.44 6.69 -37.84
N SER A 97 -19.84 7.26 -36.78
CA SER A 97 -19.61 8.71 -36.66
C SER A 97 -18.78 9.28 -37.82
N ILE A 98 -17.74 8.55 -38.26
CA ILE A 98 -16.91 8.93 -39.42
C ILE A 98 -17.73 8.91 -40.70
N LEU A 99 -18.50 7.84 -40.94
CA LEU A 99 -19.35 7.69 -42.14
C LEU A 99 -20.47 8.73 -42.19
N SER A 100 -20.98 9.17 -41.04
CA SER A 100 -21.96 10.26 -40.93
C SER A 100 -21.35 11.66 -41.06
N GLY A 101 -20.02 11.78 -41.20
CA GLY A 101 -19.34 13.08 -41.33
C GLY A 101 -19.11 13.83 -40.01
N ASN A 102 -19.45 13.24 -38.87
CA ASN A 102 -19.24 13.83 -37.53
C ASN A 102 -17.78 13.70 -37.06
N GLY A 103 -16.96 12.96 -37.80
CA GLY A 103 -15.54 12.77 -37.53
C GLY A 103 -15.23 11.74 -36.44
N PHE A 104 -13.97 11.74 -36.00
CA PHE A 104 -13.43 10.76 -35.06
C PHE A 104 -13.15 11.41 -33.70
N ALA A 105 -13.78 10.91 -32.64
CA ALA A 105 -13.54 11.35 -31.28
C ALA A 105 -13.74 10.18 -30.29
N PHE A 106 -13.02 10.23 -29.17
CA PHE A 106 -13.30 9.37 -28.02
C PHE A 106 -13.88 10.18 -26.87
N ASP A 107 -14.87 9.61 -26.20
CA ASP A 107 -15.41 10.14 -24.96
C ASP A 107 -14.67 9.50 -23.79
N VAL A 108 -13.91 10.28 -23.03
CA VAL A 108 -13.00 9.78 -21.99
C VAL A 108 -13.38 10.35 -20.62
N PRO A 109 -13.60 9.52 -19.59
CA PRO A 109 -13.85 9.99 -18.24
C PRO A 109 -12.71 10.89 -17.73
N ALA A 110 -13.05 12.05 -17.18
CA ALA A 110 -12.06 13.00 -16.68
C ALA A 110 -11.50 12.51 -15.34
N ARG A 111 -10.20 12.19 -15.24
CA ARG A 111 -9.59 11.67 -14.00
C ARG A 111 -8.94 12.73 -13.09
N GLY A 112 -9.15 14.01 -13.37
CA GLY A 112 -8.58 15.10 -12.57
C GLY A 112 -9.21 15.22 -11.18
N ASN A 113 -8.53 15.89 -10.25
CA ASN A 113 -8.97 16.07 -8.85
C ASN A 113 -10.41 16.58 -8.72
N ALA A 114 -10.85 17.47 -9.62
CA ALA A 114 -12.21 18.02 -9.61
C ALA A 114 -13.32 16.96 -9.85
N ASN A 115 -12.96 15.81 -10.42
CA ASN A 115 -13.88 14.71 -10.71
C ASN A 115 -13.75 13.53 -9.74
N GLN A 116 -12.94 13.69 -8.69
CA GLN A 116 -12.77 12.68 -7.65
C GLN A 116 -13.65 13.06 -6.46
N LEU A 117 -14.30 12.08 -5.84
CA LEU A 117 -15.12 12.24 -4.65
C LEU A 117 -14.68 11.21 -3.62
N TYR A 118 -14.38 11.64 -2.40
CA TYR A 118 -14.27 10.71 -1.29
C TYR A 118 -15.66 10.38 -0.77
N VAL A 119 -15.98 9.09 -0.62
CA VAL A 119 -17.25 8.61 -0.08
C VAL A 119 -16.99 8.10 1.34
N PRO A 120 -17.35 8.87 2.40
CA PRO A 120 -17.04 8.53 3.79
C PRO A 120 -17.61 7.18 4.25
N GLU A 121 -18.76 6.78 3.71
CA GLU A 121 -19.47 5.54 4.03
C GLU A 121 -18.70 4.32 3.54
N LEU A 122 -18.00 4.44 2.41
CA LEU A 122 -17.21 3.36 1.80
C LEU A 122 -15.73 3.41 2.16
N ASP A 123 -15.28 4.51 2.78
CA ASP A 123 -13.88 4.80 3.07
C ASP A 123 -13.00 4.80 1.80
N ARG A 124 -13.55 5.23 0.65
CA ARG A 124 -12.92 5.09 -0.67
C ARG A 124 -13.06 6.34 -1.53
N ILE A 125 -12.07 6.57 -2.40
CA ILE A 125 -12.12 7.61 -3.43
C ILE A 125 -12.76 7.04 -4.70
N VAL A 126 -13.79 7.70 -5.20
CA VAL A 126 -14.59 7.28 -6.37
C VAL A 126 -14.55 8.36 -7.45
N LEU A 127 -14.68 7.95 -8.71
CA LEU A 127 -14.72 8.86 -9.86
C LEU A 127 -16.18 9.27 -10.18
N LYS A 128 -16.45 10.56 -10.35
CA LYS A 128 -17.76 11.06 -10.83
C LYS A 128 -17.89 10.91 -12.35
N ASP A 129 -19.10 11.02 -12.91
CA ASP A 129 -19.35 10.75 -14.34
C ASP A 129 -19.04 11.91 -15.32
N LYS A 130 -18.14 12.84 -14.96
CA LYS A 130 -17.72 13.88 -15.92
C LYS A 130 -16.83 13.28 -16.99
N THR A 131 -17.22 13.44 -18.25
CA THR A 131 -16.41 13.02 -19.40
C THR A 131 -15.81 14.20 -20.16
N SER A 132 -14.80 13.92 -20.96
CA SER A 132 -14.09 14.86 -21.82
C SER A 132 -13.95 14.25 -23.20
N LEU A 133 -14.46 14.97 -24.19
CA LEU A 133 -14.35 14.58 -25.59
C LEU A 133 -12.93 14.87 -26.11
N ARG A 134 -12.32 13.87 -26.75
CA ARG A 134 -11.01 13.98 -27.42
C ARG A 134 -11.15 13.82 -28.93
N PRO A 135 -11.48 14.91 -29.66
CA PRO A 135 -11.59 14.86 -31.11
C PRO A 135 -10.21 14.70 -31.77
N TYR A 136 -10.15 13.91 -32.83
CA TYR A 136 -8.95 13.73 -33.64
C TYR A 136 -8.58 14.99 -34.43
N SER A 137 -9.57 15.78 -34.82
CA SER A 137 -9.39 17.00 -35.63
C SER A 137 -8.66 18.14 -34.89
N ASN A 138 -8.57 18.11 -33.57
CA ASN A 138 -7.93 19.14 -32.79
C ASN A 138 -6.45 18.79 -32.54
N ALA A 139 -5.55 19.70 -32.92
CA ALA A 139 -4.11 19.53 -32.79
C ALA A 139 -3.63 19.26 -31.35
N SER A 140 -4.37 19.72 -30.34
CA SER A 140 -4.02 19.48 -28.93
C SER A 140 -4.36 18.06 -28.44
N THR A 141 -5.38 17.42 -29.03
CA THR A 141 -5.89 16.10 -28.60
C THR A 141 -5.54 14.98 -29.57
N VAL A 142 -5.21 15.29 -30.83
CA VAL A 142 -4.90 14.34 -31.90
C VAL A 142 -3.95 13.24 -31.44
N ARG A 143 -2.84 13.61 -30.80
CA ARG A 143 -1.83 12.65 -30.33
C ARG A 143 -2.40 11.68 -29.29
N LYS A 144 -3.15 12.18 -28.30
CA LYS A 144 -3.77 11.35 -27.27
C LYS A 144 -4.82 10.42 -27.88
N THR A 145 -5.63 10.91 -28.81
CA THR A 145 -6.63 10.12 -29.55
C THR A 145 -5.96 9.00 -30.36
N THR A 146 -4.85 9.27 -31.05
CA THR A 146 -4.08 8.25 -31.78
C THR A 146 -3.51 7.19 -30.83
N ILE A 147 -2.95 7.60 -29.69
CA ILE A 147 -2.45 6.68 -28.66
C ILE A 147 -3.60 5.80 -28.12
N THR A 148 -4.78 6.37 -27.85
CA THR A 148 -5.96 5.63 -27.39
C THR A 148 -6.38 4.57 -28.41
N ALA A 149 -6.47 4.93 -29.69
CA ALA A 149 -6.80 3.98 -30.76
C ALA A 149 -5.77 2.84 -30.84
N ARG A 150 -4.47 3.17 -30.72
CA ARG A 150 -3.40 2.18 -30.76
C ARG A 150 -3.46 1.23 -29.55
N ILE A 151 -3.71 1.74 -28.35
CA ILE A 151 -3.86 0.90 -27.15
C ILE A 151 -5.09 -0.02 -27.29
N LEU A 152 -6.24 0.50 -27.75
CA LEU A 152 -7.43 -0.31 -27.98
C LEU A 152 -7.16 -1.46 -28.98
N GLN A 153 -6.44 -1.18 -30.07
CA GLN A 153 -6.03 -2.20 -31.02
C GLN A 153 -5.13 -3.27 -30.38
N LEU A 154 -4.13 -2.86 -29.58
CA LEU A 154 -3.24 -3.79 -28.90
C LEU A 154 -4.01 -4.65 -27.91
N VAL A 155 -4.84 -4.06 -27.05
CA VAL A 155 -5.69 -4.79 -26.09
C VAL A 155 -6.60 -5.78 -26.81
N HIS A 156 -7.27 -5.37 -27.89
CA HIS A 156 -8.11 -6.29 -28.69
C HIS A 156 -7.32 -7.50 -29.19
N GLN A 157 -6.10 -7.28 -29.70
CA GLN A 157 -5.22 -8.38 -30.11
C GLN A 157 -4.78 -9.27 -28.94
N LEU A 158 -4.53 -8.70 -27.75
CA LEU A 158 -4.19 -9.45 -26.54
C LEU A 158 -5.36 -10.33 -26.07
N CYS A 159 -6.59 -9.82 -26.14
CA CYS A 159 -7.81 -10.57 -25.83
C CYS A 159 -7.99 -11.74 -26.80
N ILE A 160 -7.89 -11.51 -28.12
CA ILE A 160 -8.01 -12.57 -29.14
C ILE A 160 -6.98 -13.69 -28.91
N LYS A 161 -5.73 -13.32 -28.67
CA LYS A 161 -4.64 -14.28 -28.49
C LYS A 161 -4.59 -14.89 -27.08
N SER A 162 -5.41 -14.41 -26.15
CA SER A 162 -5.39 -14.80 -24.74
C SER A 162 -3.98 -14.74 -24.12
N ILE A 163 -3.22 -13.70 -24.47
CA ILE A 163 -1.86 -13.47 -23.97
C ILE A 163 -1.82 -12.25 -23.04
N HIS A 164 -0.90 -12.28 -22.07
CA HIS A 164 -0.62 -11.15 -21.21
C HIS A 164 0.68 -10.44 -21.64
N VAL A 165 0.72 -9.11 -21.50
CA VAL A 165 1.86 -8.28 -21.88
C VAL A 165 2.17 -7.29 -20.76
N THR A 166 3.45 -6.99 -20.53
CA THR A 166 3.83 -6.01 -19.50
C THR A 166 3.66 -4.58 -20.00
N LYS A 167 3.52 -3.61 -19.09
CA LYS A 167 3.51 -2.17 -19.44
C LYS A 167 4.71 -1.74 -20.28
N ARG A 168 5.90 -2.31 -20.02
CA ARG A 168 7.12 -1.98 -20.76
C ARG A 168 7.07 -2.54 -22.16
N ASP A 169 6.66 -3.79 -22.31
CA ASP A 169 6.52 -4.41 -23.62
C ASP A 169 5.50 -3.66 -24.48
N LEU A 170 4.39 -3.23 -23.88
CA LEU A 170 3.39 -2.37 -24.54
C LEU A 170 3.98 -1.02 -24.95
N PHE A 171 4.85 -0.41 -24.13
CA PHE A 171 5.56 0.81 -24.51
C PHE A 171 6.54 0.57 -25.68
N TYR A 172 7.22 -0.58 -25.71
CA TYR A 172 8.18 -0.90 -26.77
C TYR A 172 7.54 -1.25 -28.12
N THR A 173 6.24 -1.54 -28.18
CA THR A 173 5.57 -1.77 -29.48
C THR A 173 5.60 -0.53 -30.37
N ASP A 174 5.56 0.68 -29.78
CA ASP A 174 5.56 1.95 -30.53
C ASP A 174 6.21 3.10 -29.76
N VAL A 175 7.50 2.96 -29.46
CA VAL A 175 8.29 3.96 -28.71
C VAL A 175 8.20 5.38 -29.32
N LYS A 176 8.14 5.49 -30.65
CA LYS A 176 8.03 6.79 -31.35
C LYS A 176 6.68 7.47 -31.08
N LEU A 177 5.61 6.70 -30.98
CA LEU A 177 4.27 7.21 -30.73
C LEU A 177 4.07 7.55 -29.25
N PHE A 178 4.55 6.69 -28.34
CA PHE A 178 4.36 6.93 -26.90
C PHE A 178 5.32 7.98 -26.35
N GLN A 179 6.57 8.02 -26.83
CA GLN A 179 7.71 8.83 -26.35
C GLN A 179 8.09 8.56 -24.89
N ASP A 180 7.13 8.64 -23.98
CA ASP A 180 7.30 8.42 -22.54
C ASP A 180 6.30 7.37 -22.05
N GLN A 181 6.77 6.49 -21.16
CA GLN A 181 5.96 5.45 -20.54
C GLN A 181 4.79 6.07 -19.75
N THR A 182 4.98 7.24 -19.14
CA THR A 182 3.91 7.93 -18.40
C THR A 182 2.69 8.23 -19.28
N GLN A 183 2.90 8.52 -20.57
CA GLN A 183 1.82 8.81 -21.51
C GLN A 183 1.04 7.53 -21.87
N SER A 184 1.76 6.43 -22.11
CA SER A 184 1.13 5.13 -22.37
C SER A 184 0.33 4.62 -21.17
N ASP A 185 0.87 4.78 -19.95
CA ASP A 185 0.20 4.40 -18.71
C ASP A 185 -1.05 5.23 -18.45
N ALA A 186 -0.97 6.55 -18.66
CA ALA A 186 -2.13 7.43 -18.51
C ALA A 186 -3.24 7.07 -19.49
N VAL A 187 -2.92 6.81 -20.77
CA VAL A 187 -3.96 6.44 -21.74
C VAL A 187 -4.48 5.02 -21.51
N LEU A 188 -3.66 4.10 -21.01
CA LEU A 188 -4.13 2.76 -20.64
C LEU A 188 -5.17 2.80 -19.51
N ASP A 189 -4.95 3.63 -18.49
CA ASP A 189 -5.95 3.84 -17.44
C ASP A 189 -7.22 4.53 -17.98
N ASP A 190 -7.07 5.47 -18.94
CA ASP A 190 -8.22 6.07 -19.62
C ASP A 190 -9.03 5.02 -20.38
N VAL A 191 -8.37 4.09 -21.08
CA VAL A 191 -9.01 2.97 -21.78
C VAL A 191 -9.74 2.04 -20.82
N ALA A 192 -9.13 1.69 -19.68
CA ALA A 192 -9.80 0.92 -18.63
C ALA A 192 -11.10 1.60 -18.16
N CYS A 193 -11.04 2.91 -17.90
CA CYS A 193 -12.21 3.70 -17.51
C CYS A 193 -13.28 3.79 -18.61
N MET A 194 -12.86 3.94 -19.87
CA MET A 194 -13.76 4.02 -21.02
C MET A 194 -14.53 2.71 -21.24
N LEU A 195 -13.84 1.58 -21.09
CA LEU A 195 -14.42 0.24 -21.23
C LEU A 195 -15.20 -0.19 -19.98
N GLY A 196 -15.01 0.50 -18.84
CA GLY A 196 -15.64 0.14 -17.58
C GLY A 196 -15.05 -1.11 -16.93
N CYS A 197 -13.81 -1.46 -17.29
CA CYS A 197 -13.15 -2.67 -16.82
C CYS A 197 -11.93 -2.35 -15.94
N THR A 198 -11.56 -3.30 -15.07
CA THR A 198 -10.30 -3.17 -14.32
C THR A 198 -9.10 -3.27 -15.25
N ARG A 199 -7.94 -2.82 -14.76
CA ARG A 199 -6.69 -2.91 -15.52
C ARG A 199 -6.26 -4.36 -15.76
N SER A 200 -6.60 -5.25 -14.83
CA SER A 200 -6.34 -6.69 -14.93
C SER A 200 -7.09 -7.33 -16.11
N SER A 201 -8.34 -6.90 -16.36
CA SER A 201 -9.15 -7.37 -17.50
C SER A 201 -8.58 -7.02 -18.87
N LEU A 202 -7.68 -6.03 -18.97
CA LEU A 202 -7.05 -5.63 -20.24
C LEU A 202 -5.88 -6.54 -20.65
N ASN A 203 -5.56 -7.57 -19.87
CA ASN A 203 -4.36 -8.41 -20.04
C ASN A 203 -3.02 -7.64 -20.02
N VAL A 204 -3.00 -6.42 -19.49
CA VAL A 204 -1.78 -5.63 -19.34
C VAL A 204 -1.31 -5.63 -17.88
N ILE A 205 -0.20 -6.31 -17.65
CA ILE A 205 0.33 -6.60 -16.32
C ILE A 205 1.39 -5.56 -15.91
N ALA A 206 1.37 -5.16 -14.63
CA ALA A 206 2.40 -4.34 -14.02
C ALA A 206 3.60 -5.18 -13.58
N ALA A 207 4.80 -4.59 -13.57
CA ALA A 207 5.95 -5.25 -12.97
C ALA A 207 5.73 -5.45 -11.46
N GLU A 208 5.86 -6.70 -11.01
CA GLU A 208 5.71 -7.07 -9.60
C GLU A 208 6.90 -6.61 -8.78
N LYS A 209 6.61 -6.10 -7.58
CA LYS A 209 7.61 -5.86 -6.52
C LYS A 209 7.24 -6.51 -5.19
N GLY A 210 5.98 -6.94 -5.08
CA GLY A 210 5.40 -7.53 -3.90
C GLY A 210 6.02 -8.86 -3.51
N VAL A 211 6.25 -9.06 -2.21
CA VAL A 211 6.74 -10.31 -1.65
C VAL A 211 5.93 -10.66 -0.40
N VAL A 212 5.64 -11.95 -0.24
CA VAL A 212 4.94 -12.52 0.92
C VAL A 212 5.76 -13.64 1.57
N VAL A 213 5.76 -13.67 2.91
CA VAL A 213 6.32 -14.76 3.72
C VAL A 213 5.45 -14.98 4.96
N GLY A 214 5.39 -16.21 5.46
CA GLY A 214 4.73 -16.52 6.73
C GLY A 214 3.73 -17.64 6.61
N ARG A 215 2.77 -17.67 7.53
CA ARG A 215 1.78 -18.75 7.68
C ARG A 215 0.70 -18.68 6.60
N LEU A 216 1.06 -18.91 5.34
CA LEU A 216 0.15 -18.90 4.20
C LEU A 216 0.47 -20.04 3.24
N ILE A 217 -0.57 -20.73 2.79
CA ILE A 217 -0.51 -21.68 1.68
C ILE A 217 -1.57 -21.24 0.67
N PHE A 218 -1.24 -21.15 -0.61
CA PHE A 218 -2.20 -20.82 -1.66
C PHE A 218 -1.90 -21.61 -2.93
N SER A 219 -2.92 -21.83 -3.77
CA SER A 219 -2.74 -22.42 -5.10
C SER A 219 -2.45 -21.32 -6.12
N ASP A 220 -1.45 -21.50 -6.98
CA ASP A 220 -1.18 -20.67 -8.15
C ASP A 220 -1.25 -21.56 -9.38
N ASN A 221 -2.27 -21.41 -10.22
CA ASN A 221 -2.44 -22.23 -11.43
C ASN A 221 -2.47 -23.76 -11.16
N GLY A 222 -2.95 -24.17 -9.99
CA GLY A 222 -3.02 -25.58 -9.56
C GLY A 222 -1.80 -26.06 -8.78
N ASP A 223 -0.73 -25.27 -8.71
CA ASP A 223 0.44 -25.58 -7.89
C ASP A 223 0.26 -25.00 -6.48
N MET A 224 0.34 -25.86 -5.46
CA MET A 224 0.26 -25.44 -4.06
C MET A 224 1.59 -24.84 -3.58
N ILE A 225 1.56 -23.58 -3.17
CA ILE A 225 2.73 -22.82 -2.72
C ILE A 225 2.65 -22.63 -1.21
N ASP A 226 3.65 -23.14 -0.49
CA ASP A 226 3.81 -22.99 0.96
C ASP A 226 4.78 -21.84 1.29
N CYS A 227 4.24 -20.69 1.72
CA CYS A 227 5.02 -19.50 2.05
C CYS A 227 5.83 -19.63 3.35
N THR A 228 5.63 -20.68 4.14
CA THR A 228 6.41 -20.90 5.38
C THR A 228 7.82 -21.43 5.10
N LYS A 229 8.04 -22.03 3.92
CA LYS A 229 9.28 -22.74 3.55
C LYS A 229 10.11 -22.03 2.48
N MET A 230 9.79 -20.78 2.15
CA MET A 230 10.43 -20.02 1.07
C MET A 230 11.72 -19.28 1.49
N GLY A 231 12.25 -19.56 2.69
CA GLY A 231 13.44 -18.89 3.22
C GLY A 231 13.20 -17.40 3.50
N MET A 232 14.28 -16.60 3.50
CA MET A 232 14.22 -15.17 3.82
C MET A 232 13.66 -14.32 2.67
N GLY A 233 13.81 -14.81 1.44
CA GLY A 233 13.37 -14.12 0.23
C GLY A 233 11.85 -14.13 0.04
N GLY A 234 11.12 -15.02 0.72
CA GLY A 234 9.68 -15.19 0.54
C GLY A 234 9.29 -15.59 -0.89
N LYS A 235 7.99 -15.56 -1.17
CA LYS A 235 7.43 -15.78 -2.50
C LYS A 235 7.05 -14.43 -3.12
N ALA A 236 7.46 -14.18 -4.35
CA ALA A 236 6.98 -13.04 -5.12
C ALA A 236 5.47 -13.20 -5.40
N ILE A 237 4.71 -12.12 -5.19
CA ILE A 237 3.26 -12.11 -5.37
C ILE A 237 2.97 -12.25 -6.88
N PRO A 238 2.21 -13.27 -7.32
CA PRO A 238 1.89 -13.45 -8.73
C PRO A 238 1.22 -12.21 -9.34
N PRO A 239 1.47 -11.90 -10.63
CA PRO A 239 0.88 -10.72 -11.26
C PRO A 239 -0.62 -10.86 -11.48
N ASN A 240 -1.06 -12.09 -11.74
CA ASN A 240 -2.42 -12.43 -12.04
C ASN A 240 -3.05 -13.08 -10.79
N ILE A 241 -3.72 -12.26 -10.00
CA ILE A 241 -4.34 -12.65 -8.74
C ILE A 241 -5.59 -13.53 -8.97
N ASP A 242 -6.17 -13.53 -10.17
CA ASP A 242 -7.32 -14.37 -10.49
C ASP A 242 -6.95 -15.86 -10.53
N ARG A 243 -5.69 -16.17 -10.87
CA ARG A 243 -5.13 -17.52 -10.86
C ARG A 243 -4.78 -18.03 -9.47
N VAL A 244 -4.69 -17.11 -8.51
CA VAL A 244 -4.44 -17.45 -7.12
C VAL A 244 -5.74 -17.95 -6.50
N GLY A 245 -5.72 -19.04 -5.77
CA GLY A 245 -6.91 -19.63 -5.14
C GLY A 245 -6.57 -20.39 -3.87
N ASP A 246 -7.61 -20.95 -3.24
CA ASP A 246 -7.51 -21.86 -2.10
C ASP A 246 -6.55 -21.38 -1.00
N MET A 247 -6.69 -20.12 -0.57
CA MET A 247 -5.83 -19.57 0.48
C MET A 247 -6.17 -20.23 1.82
N GLN A 248 -5.17 -20.88 2.42
CA GLN A 248 -5.25 -21.52 3.73
C GLN A 248 -4.19 -20.94 4.67
N SER A 249 -4.61 -20.64 5.89
CA SER A 249 -3.73 -20.02 6.88
C SER A 249 -4.22 -20.30 8.30
N ASP A 250 -3.28 -20.49 9.22
CA ASP A 250 -3.49 -20.47 10.67
C ASP A 250 -2.95 -19.18 11.32
N ALA A 251 -2.68 -18.16 10.52
CA ALA A 251 -2.29 -16.84 11.00
C ALA A 251 -3.42 -16.16 11.79
N LEU A 252 -3.02 -15.29 12.72
CA LEU A 252 -3.92 -14.46 13.51
C LEU A 252 -4.10 -13.07 12.88
N PHE A 253 -3.11 -12.59 12.13
CA PHE A 253 -3.14 -11.28 11.47
C PHE A 253 -2.20 -11.24 10.26
N ILE A 254 -2.42 -10.25 9.39
CA ILE A 254 -1.54 -9.92 8.27
C ILE A 254 -0.73 -8.68 8.67
N LEU A 255 0.59 -8.76 8.59
CA LEU A 255 1.52 -7.66 8.84
C LEU A 255 2.00 -7.08 7.52
N LEU A 256 1.53 -5.89 7.19
CA LEU A 256 1.97 -5.14 6.02
C LEU A 256 3.20 -4.29 6.40
N VAL A 257 4.32 -4.49 5.72
CA VAL A 257 5.59 -3.80 6.00
C VAL A 257 6.03 -3.00 4.79
N GLU A 258 6.22 -1.70 4.97
CA GLU A 258 6.63 -0.81 3.88
C GLU A 258 8.05 -1.12 3.39
N LYS A 259 9.02 -1.13 4.31
CA LYS A 259 10.45 -1.18 3.98
C LYS A 259 10.96 -2.61 3.79
N ASP A 260 11.63 -2.88 2.68
CA ASP A 260 12.20 -4.20 2.37
C ASP A 260 13.19 -4.68 3.45
N ALA A 261 14.00 -3.76 4.00
CA ALA A 261 14.95 -4.10 5.06
C ALA A 261 14.26 -4.58 6.36
N ALA A 262 13.14 -3.96 6.74
CA ALA A 262 12.37 -4.39 7.92
C ALA A 262 11.69 -5.75 7.65
N TYR A 263 11.21 -5.96 6.43
CA TYR A 263 10.68 -7.25 5.99
C TYR A 263 11.72 -8.38 6.08
N ILE A 264 12.91 -8.19 5.51
CA ILE A 264 14.01 -9.17 5.54
C ILE A 264 14.35 -9.52 6.99
N ARG A 265 14.43 -8.51 7.87
CA ARG A 265 14.72 -8.70 9.28
C ARG A 265 13.68 -9.56 10.00
N LEU A 266 12.40 -9.31 9.75
CA LEU A 266 11.31 -10.09 10.33
C LEU A 266 11.25 -11.53 9.77
N ALA A 267 11.62 -11.70 8.50
CA ALA A 267 11.74 -13.01 7.87
C ALA A 267 12.92 -13.82 8.45
N GLU A 268 14.07 -13.18 8.67
CA GLU A 268 15.26 -13.74 9.32
C GLU A 268 14.97 -14.23 10.73
N ASP A 269 14.33 -13.38 11.55
CA ASP A 269 13.97 -13.73 12.93
C ASP A 269 12.78 -14.71 13.00
N ARG A 270 12.22 -15.12 11.85
CA ARG A 270 11.03 -15.97 11.72
C ARG A 270 9.89 -15.51 12.62
N PHE A 271 9.62 -14.20 12.61
CA PHE A 271 8.60 -13.60 13.47
C PHE A 271 7.23 -14.28 13.32
N TYR A 272 6.90 -14.69 12.09
CA TYR A 272 5.68 -15.44 11.74
C TYR A 272 5.53 -16.82 12.41
N ASN A 273 6.60 -17.39 12.98
CA ASN A 273 6.53 -18.62 13.78
C ASN A 273 6.31 -18.33 15.27
N ARG A 274 6.84 -17.22 15.78
CA ARG A 274 6.66 -16.78 17.18
C ARG A 274 5.25 -16.23 17.38
N PHE A 275 4.81 -15.38 16.46
CA PHE A 275 3.45 -14.87 16.38
C PHE A 275 2.87 -15.28 15.02
N PRO A 276 1.92 -16.23 14.97
CA PRO A 276 1.34 -16.72 13.73
C PRO A 276 0.79 -15.57 12.88
N CYS A 277 1.53 -15.19 11.84
CA CYS A 277 1.17 -14.06 10.96
C CYS A 277 1.64 -14.28 9.53
N ILE A 278 1.09 -13.49 8.62
CA ILE A 278 1.52 -13.38 7.23
C ILE A 278 2.16 -12.02 7.06
N ILE A 279 3.40 -11.96 6.58
CA ILE A 279 4.12 -10.71 6.37
C ILE A 279 4.15 -10.40 4.87
N VAL A 280 3.71 -9.20 4.50
CA VAL A 280 3.61 -8.75 3.11
C VAL A 280 4.39 -7.44 2.96
N THR A 281 5.17 -7.29 1.89
CA THR A 281 5.82 -6.02 1.55
C THR A 281 5.66 -5.71 0.07
N ALA A 282 5.53 -4.43 -0.27
CA ALA A 282 5.61 -3.92 -1.64
C ALA A 282 6.93 -3.16 -1.92
N LYS A 283 7.87 -3.14 -0.96
CA LYS A 283 9.13 -2.39 -1.05
C LYS A 283 8.90 -0.90 -1.31
N GLY A 284 8.04 -0.28 -0.49
CA GLY A 284 7.60 1.11 -0.64
C GLY A 284 6.18 1.22 -1.19
N GLN A 285 6.00 2.03 -2.24
CA GLN A 285 4.68 2.27 -2.82
C GLN A 285 4.09 0.98 -3.42
N PRO A 286 2.84 0.60 -3.05
CA PRO A 286 2.21 -0.61 -3.56
C PRO A 286 2.04 -0.61 -5.08
N ASP A 287 2.31 -1.76 -5.69
CA ASP A 287 1.80 -2.10 -7.01
C ASP A 287 0.35 -2.61 -6.93
N VAL A 288 -0.28 -2.74 -8.10
CA VAL A 288 -1.68 -3.18 -8.22
C VAL A 288 -1.83 -4.63 -7.74
N ALA A 289 -0.88 -5.50 -8.08
CA ALA A 289 -0.89 -6.92 -7.71
C ALA A 289 -0.83 -7.12 -6.19
N THR A 290 0.05 -6.41 -5.46
CA THR A 290 0.13 -6.52 -3.99
C THR A 290 -1.15 -6.05 -3.32
N ARG A 291 -1.80 -5.00 -3.85
CA ARG A 291 -3.08 -4.51 -3.30
C ARG A 291 -4.21 -5.51 -3.50
N LEU A 292 -4.33 -6.07 -4.71
CA LEU A 292 -5.30 -7.12 -5.02
C LEU A 292 -5.06 -8.37 -4.16
N PHE A 293 -3.80 -8.80 -4.01
CA PHE A 293 -3.44 -9.94 -3.19
C PHE A 293 -3.76 -9.72 -1.70
N LEU A 294 -3.42 -8.55 -1.15
CA LEU A 294 -3.73 -8.20 0.24
C LEU A 294 -5.24 -8.22 0.51
N ARG A 295 -6.03 -7.64 -0.40
CA ARG A 295 -7.48 -7.66 -0.29
C ARG A 295 -8.03 -9.08 -0.36
N LYS A 296 -7.56 -9.89 -1.30
CA LYS A 296 -7.99 -11.29 -1.47
C LYS A 296 -7.69 -12.10 -0.20
N MET A 297 -6.48 -11.97 0.35
CA MET A 297 -6.13 -12.58 1.64
C MET A 297 -7.04 -12.11 2.77
N LYS A 298 -7.32 -10.82 2.88
CA LYS A 298 -8.23 -10.29 3.91
C LYS A 298 -9.64 -10.88 3.78
N MET A 299 -10.17 -10.95 2.56
CA MET A 299 -11.53 -11.45 2.30
C MET A 299 -11.68 -12.95 2.51
N GLU A 300 -10.72 -13.75 2.02
CA GLU A 300 -10.76 -15.21 2.14
C GLU A 300 -10.41 -15.69 3.55
N LEU A 301 -9.35 -15.16 4.15
CA LEU A 301 -8.86 -15.61 5.46
C LEU A 301 -9.56 -14.92 6.64
N LYS A 302 -10.26 -13.80 6.37
CA LYS A 302 -10.92 -12.95 7.38
C LYS A 302 -9.97 -12.59 8.52
N LEU A 303 -8.80 -12.07 8.16
CA LEU A 303 -7.76 -11.68 9.10
C LEU A 303 -7.63 -10.14 9.18
N PRO A 304 -7.36 -9.59 10.37
CA PRO A 304 -7.03 -8.18 10.52
C PRO A 304 -5.69 -7.85 9.85
N VAL A 305 -5.60 -6.67 9.25
CA VAL A 305 -4.37 -6.17 8.61
C VAL A 305 -3.77 -5.08 9.48
N LEU A 306 -2.52 -5.29 9.91
CA LEU A 306 -1.73 -4.34 10.69
C LEU A 306 -0.61 -3.81 9.80
N ALA A 307 -0.49 -2.49 9.68
CA ALA A 307 0.51 -1.85 8.84
C ALA A 307 1.64 -1.20 9.64
N LEU A 308 2.87 -1.52 9.23
CA LEU A 308 4.12 -0.95 9.71
C LEU A 308 4.76 -0.11 8.60
N VAL A 309 4.74 1.21 8.78
CA VAL A 309 5.25 2.23 7.85
C VAL A 309 6.26 3.14 8.55
N ASP A 310 7.07 3.86 7.78
CA ASP A 310 8.00 4.86 8.32
C ASP A 310 7.23 6.02 9.00
N SER A 311 7.84 6.66 10.00
CA SER A 311 7.25 7.80 10.72
C SER A 311 7.46 9.09 9.94
N ASP A 312 6.84 9.18 8.76
CA ASP A 312 6.84 10.36 7.91
C ASP A 312 5.50 10.52 7.14
N PRO A 313 5.25 11.66 6.47
CA PRO A 313 4.00 11.87 5.72
C PRO A 313 3.85 10.90 4.53
N TYR A 314 4.96 10.36 4.01
CA TYR A 314 4.92 9.41 2.90
C TYR A 314 4.46 8.03 3.35
N GLY A 315 4.85 7.56 4.53
CA GLY A 315 4.39 6.33 5.15
C GLY A 315 2.88 6.35 5.36
N LEU A 316 2.33 7.47 5.86
CA LEU A 316 0.88 7.64 5.98
C LEU A 316 0.18 7.69 4.62
N LYS A 317 0.80 8.32 3.61
CA LYS A 317 0.29 8.31 2.23
C LYS A 317 0.31 6.90 1.62
N ILE A 318 1.30 6.08 1.91
CA ILE A 318 1.34 4.68 1.48
C ILE A 318 0.20 3.90 2.14
N LEU A 319 0.01 4.09 3.45
CA LEU A 319 -1.09 3.48 4.19
C LEU A 319 -2.45 3.86 3.59
N SER A 320 -2.67 5.14 3.28
CA SER A 320 -3.93 5.60 2.69
C SER A 320 -4.18 5.05 1.29
N VAL A 321 -3.14 4.73 0.51
CA VAL A 321 -3.30 4.06 -0.79
C VAL A 321 -3.82 2.62 -0.63
N TYR A 322 -3.39 1.91 0.42
CA TYR A 322 -3.94 0.58 0.71
C TYR A 322 -5.37 0.66 1.26
N GLY A 323 -5.64 1.59 2.17
CA GLY A 323 -6.93 1.74 2.84
C GLY A 323 -8.01 2.37 1.97
N CYS A 324 -7.76 3.59 1.50
CA CYS A 324 -8.75 4.46 0.85
C CYS A 324 -8.60 4.56 -0.68
N GLY A 325 -7.46 4.12 -1.21
CA GLY A 325 -7.19 4.05 -2.64
C GLY A 325 -6.28 5.17 -3.14
N SER A 326 -5.92 5.10 -4.42
CA SER A 326 -5.06 6.10 -5.06
C SER A 326 -5.91 7.05 -5.88
N LYS A 327 -5.66 8.36 -5.76
CA LYS A 327 -6.30 9.39 -6.60
C LYS A 327 -6.24 9.07 -8.10
N ASN A 328 -5.08 8.59 -8.57
CA ASN A 328 -4.85 8.25 -9.97
C ASN A 328 -5.65 7.02 -10.46
N MET A 329 -6.03 6.14 -9.53
CA MET A 329 -6.79 4.90 -9.76
C MET A 329 -8.10 4.91 -8.99
N SER A 330 -8.71 6.10 -8.82
CA SER A 330 -9.98 6.28 -8.11
C SER A 330 -11.10 5.44 -8.73
N TYR A 331 -11.08 5.26 -10.04
CA TYR A 331 -12.02 4.41 -10.78
C TYR A 331 -12.02 2.93 -10.33
N ASP A 332 -10.87 2.40 -9.90
CA ASP A 332 -10.66 0.99 -9.48
C ASP A 332 -10.42 0.87 -7.97
N SER A 333 -10.72 1.92 -7.19
CA SER A 333 -10.57 1.85 -5.73
C SER A 333 -11.49 0.80 -5.13
N ALA A 334 -12.61 0.52 -5.78
CA ALA A 334 -13.53 -0.53 -5.41
C ALA A 334 -12.93 -1.92 -5.31
N ASN A 335 -11.93 -2.27 -6.14
CA ASN A 335 -11.27 -3.58 -6.15
C ASN A 335 -9.89 -3.55 -5.49
N LEU A 336 -9.25 -2.38 -5.42
CA LEU A 336 -7.86 -2.23 -4.95
C LEU A 336 -7.72 -1.76 -3.50
N THR A 337 -8.82 -1.43 -2.82
CA THR A 337 -8.79 -0.98 -1.43
C THR A 337 -9.06 -2.12 -0.47
N THR A 338 -8.37 -2.04 0.67
CA THR A 338 -8.57 -2.90 1.82
C THR A 338 -8.94 -1.97 2.98
N PRO A 339 -10.24 -1.67 3.20
CA PRO A 339 -10.65 -0.78 4.29
C PRO A 339 -10.30 -1.41 5.64
N ASP A 340 -10.25 -0.63 6.73
CA ASP A 340 -9.91 -1.11 8.08
C ASP A 340 -8.53 -1.79 8.15
N ILE A 341 -7.50 -1.10 7.64
CA ILE A 341 -6.11 -1.40 7.94
C ILE A 341 -5.73 -0.61 9.17
N LYS A 342 -5.15 -1.29 10.17
CA LYS A 342 -4.77 -0.64 11.43
C LYS A 342 -3.32 -0.19 11.38
N TRP A 343 -3.08 1.07 11.67
CA TRP A 343 -1.73 1.64 11.69
C TRP A 343 -1.03 1.26 12.99
N LEU A 344 -0.08 0.32 12.90
CA LEU A 344 0.67 -0.18 14.05
C LEU A 344 1.79 0.78 14.48
N GLY A 345 2.46 1.38 13.50
CA GLY A 345 3.57 2.30 13.69
C GLY A 345 4.52 2.31 12.50
N ILE A 346 5.71 2.90 12.58
CA ILE A 346 6.17 3.75 13.70
C ILE A 346 5.38 5.05 13.69
N ARG A 347 4.74 5.37 14.81
CA ARG A 347 4.01 6.64 14.94
C ARG A 347 4.91 7.75 15.48
N PRO A 348 4.64 9.02 15.17
CA PRO A 348 5.30 10.17 15.80
C PRO A 348 5.32 10.10 17.33
N SER A 349 4.22 9.71 17.96
CA SER A 349 4.14 9.51 19.42
C SER A 349 5.06 8.40 19.95
N ASP A 350 5.36 7.38 19.12
CA ASP A 350 6.26 6.29 19.48
C ASP A 350 7.71 6.78 19.62
N LEU A 351 8.10 7.81 18.86
CA LEU A 351 9.45 8.37 18.94
C LEU A 351 9.80 8.80 20.37
N ASP A 352 8.87 9.46 21.04
CA ASP A 352 9.02 9.91 22.42
C ASP A 352 8.75 8.79 23.43
N LYS A 353 7.70 7.97 23.21
CA LYS A 353 7.33 6.85 24.10
C LYS A 353 8.45 5.83 24.27
N TYR A 354 9.16 5.49 23.19
CA TYR A 354 10.27 4.54 23.20
C TYR A 354 11.65 5.22 23.34
N LYS A 355 11.68 6.54 23.53
CA LYS A 355 12.90 7.34 23.68
C LYS A 355 13.90 7.11 22.54
N ILE A 356 13.42 7.05 21.30
CA ILE A 356 14.27 6.87 20.12
C ILE A 356 15.31 8.01 20.07
N PRO A 357 16.62 7.71 19.99
CA PRO A 357 17.68 8.71 20.04
C PRO A 357 17.49 9.82 18.99
N GLU A 358 17.76 11.07 19.38
CA GLU A 358 17.62 12.23 18.47
C GLU A 358 18.50 12.10 17.22
N GLN A 359 19.66 11.45 17.32
CA GLN A 359 20.53 11.17 16.17
C GLN A 359 19.86 10.30 15.08
N CYS A 360 18.84 9.53 15.43
CA CYS A 360 18.06 8.72 14.48
C CYS A 360 16.79 9.44 14.01
N ARG A 361 16.52 10.64 14.52
CA ARG A 361 15.41 11.50 14.08
C ARG A 361 15.95 12.49 13.07
N LEU A 362 15.44 12.42 11.86
CA LEU A 362 15.83 13.30 10.77
C LEU A 362 14.94 14.54 10.73
N PRO A 363 15.47 15.72 10.41
CA PRO A 363 14.64 16.90 10.17
C PRO A 363 13.78 16.68 8.92
N MET A 364 12.53 17.12 8.97
CA MET A 364 11.63 17.11 7.82
C MET A 364 12.07 18.15 6.78
N THR A 365 11.95 17.79 5.49
CA THR A 365 12.14 18.75 4.40
C THR A 365 10.90 19.64 4.25
N GLU A 366 11.03 20.77 3.54
CA GLU A 366 9.89 21.63 3.23
C GLU A 366 8.79 20.89 2.45
N GLN A 367 9.19 19.95 1.57
CA GLN A 367 8.28 19.10 0.83
C GLN A 367 7.53 18.11 1.75
N ASP A 368 8.19 17.56 2.76
CA ASP A 368 7.56 16.69 3.76
C ASP A 368 6.50 17.47 4.55
N ILE A 369 6.84 18.68 5.01
CA ILE A 369 5.93 19.55 5.75
C ILE A 369 4.71 19.92 4.89
N LYS A 370 4.94 20.26 3.62
CA LYS A 370 3.85 20.55 2.68
C LYS A 370 2.95 19.34 2.51
N THR A 371 3.52 18.16 2.26
CA THR A 371 2.77 16.91 2.10
C THR A 371 1.95 16.58 3.35
N GLY A 372 2.51 16.79 4.55
CA GLY A 372 1.80 16.60 5.81
C GLY A 372 0.61 17.56 5.99
N LYS A 373 0.77 18.84 5.59
CA LYS A 373 -0.34 19.81 5.61
C LYS A 373 -1.42 19.46 4.59
N ASP A 374 -1.03 19.10 3.37
CA ASP A 374 -1.95 18.67 2.33
C ASP A 374 -2.76 17.44 2.80
N LEU A 375 -2.11 16.48 3.46
CA LEU A 375 -2.77 15.30 4.03
C LEU A 375 -3.76 15.63 5.16
N LEU A 376 -3.47 16.63 6.01
CA LEU A 376 -4.41 17.09 7.05
C LEU A 376 -5.70 17.68 6.45
N GLU A 377 -5.65 18.18 5.21
CA GLU A 377 -6.81 18.73 4.53
C GLU A 377 -7.69 17.64 3.88
N GLU A 378 -7.17 16.42 3.71
CA GLU A 378 -7.90 15.32 3.08
C GLU A 378 -8.99 14.73 3.99
N ASP A 379 -10.16 14.44 3.42
CA ASP A 379 -11.33 13.97 4.17
C ASP A 379 -11.13 12.61 4.84
N PHE A 380 -10.33 11.72 4.23
CA PHE A 380 -10.02 10.40 4.82
C PHE A 380 -9.13 10.50 6.06
N VAL A 381 -8.27 11.52 6.16
CA VAL A 381 -7.47 11.76 7.37
C VAL A 381 -8.35 12.38 8.45
N LYS A 382 -9.18 13.36 8.09
CA LYS A 382 -10.09 14.04 9.03
C LYS A 382 -11.08 13.10 9.71
N LYS A 383 -11.49 12.01 9.04
CA LYS A 383 -12.37 10.98 9.60
C LYS A 383 -11.72 10.23 10.77
N ASN A 384 -10.39 10.06 10.75
CA ASN A 384 -9.65 9.31 11.75
C ASN A 384 -8.92 10.29 12.71
N PRO A 385 -9.51 10.63 13.88
CA PRO A 385 -8.93 11.63 14.78
C PRO A 385 -7.50 11.25 15.23
N GLY A 386 -7.22 9.95 15.41
CA GLY A 386 -5.88 9.48 15.73
C GLY A 386 -4.85 9.78 14.63
N TRP A 387 -5.23 9.70 13.34
CA TRP A 387 -4.33 10.06 12.24
C TRP A 387 -4.07 11.57 12.23
N VAL A 388 -5.09 12.37 12.51
CA VAL A 388 -4.96 13.84 12.63
C VAL A 388 -4.02 14.21 13.77
N GLU A 389 -4.17 13.59 14.94
CA GLU A 389 -3.33 13.85 16.12
C GLU A 389 -1.86 13.55 15.83
N GLU A 390 -1.57 12.36 15.30
CA GLU A 390 -0.20 11.94 14.97
C GLU A 390 0.41 12.82 13.86
N LEU A 391 -0.36 13.14 12.81
CA LEU A 391 0.12 13.98 11.72
C LEU A 391 0.35 15.43 12.17
N THR A 392 -0.51 15.96 13.04
CA THR A 392 -0.33 17.28 13.66
C THR A 392 0.93 17.29 14.53
N LEU A 393 1.16 16.23 15.32
CA LEU A 393 2.37 16.06 16.12
C LEU A 393 3.61 16.06 15.21
N MET A 394 3.58 15.31 14.12
CA MET A 394 4.66 15.22 13.13
C MET A 394 5.01 16.59 12.52
N VAL A 395 3.99 17.35 12.08
CA VAL A 395 4.18 18.70 11.51
C VAL A 395 4.69 19.70 12.55
N LYS A 396 4.29 19.55 13.83
CA LYS A 396 4.73 20.40 14.93
C LYS A 396 6.18 20.13 15.34
N THR A 397 6.58 18.86 15.47
CA THR A 397 7.94 18.47 15.86
C THR A 397 8.93 18.64 14.71
N LYS A 398 8.45 18.59 13.45
CA LYS A 398 9.27 18.65 12.23
C LYS A 398 10.37 17.57 12.20
N GLN A 399 10.09 16.44 12.83
CA GLN A 399 10.98 15.29 12.91
C GLN A 399 10.34 14.10 12.19
N LYS A 400 11.16 13.34 11.46
CA LYS A 400 10.79 12.06 10.86
C LYS A 400 11.75 10.97 11.31
N ALA A 401 11.31 9.72 11.24
CA ALA A 401 12.16 8.58 11.56
C ALA A 401 11.83 7.39 10.66
N GLU A 402 12.87 6.69 10.22
CA GLU A 402 12.70 5.43 9.50
C GLU A 402 12.43 4.27 10.47
N ILE A 403 11.80 3.19 9.99
CA ILE A 403 11.62 1.95 10.77
C ILE A 403 12.96 1.44 11.32
N GLN A 404 14.04 1.64 10.56
CA GLN A 404 15.38 1.24 10.93
C GLN A 404 15.94 1.99 12.16
N ALA A 405 15.36 3.13 12.54
CA ALA A 405 15.75 3.85 13.76
C ALA A 405 15.63 2.99 15.01
N LEU A 406 14.68 2.03 15.04
CA LEU A 406 14.55 1.06 16.14
C LEU A 406 15.78 0.15 16.30
N SER A 407 16.57 -0.02 15.24
CA SER A 407 17.80 -0.80 15.28
C SER A 407 18.88 -0.15 16.16
N SER A 408 18.73 1.13 16.53
CA SER A 408 19.64 1.81 17.46
C SER A 408 19.68 1.14 18.84
N PHE A 409 18.59 0.48 19.23
CA PHE A 409 18.49 -0.27 20.48
C PHE A 409 18.97 -1.73 20.36
N GLY A 410 19.32 -2.15 19.15
CA GLY A 410 19.67 -3.51 18.79
C GLY A 410 18.88 -3.94 17.56
N PHE A 411 19.53 -4.67 16.65
CA PHE A 411 18.92 -5.06 15.39
C PHE A 411 17.69 -5.97 15.54
N GLN A 412 17.55 -6.67 16.66
CA GLN A 412 16.37 -7.50 16.99
C GLN A 412 15.29 -6.75 17.79
N TYR A 413 15.47 -5.46 18.08
CA TYR A 413 14.52 -4.71 18.90
C TYR A 413 13.11 -4.67 18.28
N LEU A 414 13.03 -4.57 16.96
CA LEU A 414 11.77 -4.56 16.22
C LEU A 414 10.94 -5.84 16.48
N SER A 415 11.57 -7.02 16.30
CA SER A 415 10.93 -8.34 16.42
C SER A 415 10.75 -8.77 17.88
N GLU A 416 11.71 -8.47 18.76
CA GLU A 416 11.72 -8.94 20.15
C GLU A 416 10.93 -8.05 21.12
N VAL A 417 10.82 -6.75 20.85
CA VAL A 417 10.27 -5.78 21.82
C VAL A 417 9.18 -4.91 21.23
N TYR A 418 9.46 -4.19 20.15
CA TYR A 418 8.53 -3.18 19.64
C TYR A 418 7.21 -3.80 19.17
N LEU A 419 7.25 -4.77 18.26
CA LEU A 419 6.04 -5.42 17.75
C LEU A 419 5.26 -6.16 18.86
N PRO A 420 5.89 -7.00 19.70
CA PRO A 420 5.15 -7.68 20.78
C PRO A 420 4.52 -6.70 21.77
N LEU A 421 5.19 -5.59 22.12
CA LEU A 421 4.64 -4.60 23.05
C LEU A 421 3.44 -3.87 22.44
N LYS A 422 3.51 -3.52 21.15
CA LYS A 422 2.40 -2.92 20.40
C LYS A 422 1.19 -3.85 20.33
N LEU A 423 1.43 -5.13 20.04
CA LEU A 423 0.38 -6.15 19.98
C LEU A 423 -0.28 -6.36 21.34
N GLN A 424 0.51 -6.47 22.41
CA GLN A 424 0.02 -6.59 23.79
C GLN A 424 -0.81 -5.39 24.25
N GLN A 425 -0.42 -4.17 23.85
CA GLN A 425 -1.12 -2.95 24.26
C GLN A 425 -2.36 -2.66 23.39
N LYS A 426 -2.57 -3.45 22.33
CA LYS A 426 -3.56 -3.16 21.29
C LYS A 426 -3.43 -1.75 20.74
N ASP A 427 -2.18 -1.30 20.60
CA ASP A 427 -1.82 0.09 20.33
C ASP A 427 -1.64 0.32 18.82
N TRP A 428 -2.77 0.41 18.12
CA TRP A 428 -2.87 0.74 16.69
C TRP A 428 -4.02 1.72 16.46
N LEU A 429 -3.98 2.45 15.34
CA LEU A 429 -5.01 3.41 14.94
C LEU A 429 -5.86 2.91 13.77
#